data_AF-A0A9R1R3H9-F1
#
_entry.id   AF-A0A9R1R3H9-F1
#
_cell.length_a   1.000
_cell.length_b   1.000
_cell.length_c   1.000
_cell.angle_alpha   90.00
_cell.angle_beta   90.00
_cell.angle_gamma   90.00
#
_symmetry.space_group_name_H-M   'P 1'
#
loop_
_entity.id
_entity.type
_entity.pdbx_description
1 polymer ?
#
loop_
_entity_poly.entity_id
_entity_poly.type
_entity_poly.pdbx_seq_one_letter_code
_entity_poly.pdbx_strand_id
1 'polypeptide(L)'
;MLWLPQQGKVVYRQDDRVDVSTPGDGLNDNLIFRATPTQVIIAARSAEERLQENGTDTARCAAALLQADTMERQAYGFTNDGVSFTGYPVVGYQHRIQASGTCIDSPEDSLRSACAWDPRIPGARADNSGFSVALSKAPAFIADMQRLRDLNPDVFCVGIDSRTGMSMRYIKASSAYLGKQEDSIAIDINYYRSNIDGTPRAHTDVGDEIEQMALWKYGALPHWGKNHDITFDGAISKYSKAHEFLAVKDRYDPDGIFSSEWSDQVLGINGSPNVIKEHCAIEGLCVCSEDSHCAPEQGYLCRPGKVYTKARVCSLVKDY
;
A
#
# COMPACT_ATOMS: atom_id res chain seq x y z
N MET A 1 1.01 6.91 11.60
CA MET A 1 2.23 7.72 11.39
C MET A 1 2.61 7.54 9.94
N LEU A 2 3.10 8.58 9.26
CA LEU A 2 3.57 8.46 7.88
C LEU A 2 5.08 8.61 7.88
N TRP A 3 5.80 7.59 7.45
CA TRP A 3 7.24 7.70 7.22
C TRP A 3 7.49 8.09 5.76
N LEU A 4 8.32 9.12 5.56
CA LEU A 4 8.75 9.61 4.26
C LEU A 4 10.26 9.37 4.14
N PRO A 5 10.67 8.16 3.67
CA PRO A 5 12.06 7.73 3.75
C PRO A 5 13.01 8.69 3.03
N GLN A 6 12.67 9.11 1.81
CA GLN A 6 13.49 10.01 0.99
C GLN A 6 13.72 11.38 1.66
N GLN A 7 12.75 11.88 2.43
CA GLN A 7 12.87 13.15 3.14
C GLN A 7 13.54 13.02 4.52
N GLY A 8 13.76 11.80 5.01
CA GLY A 8 14.20 11.56 6.39
C GLY A 8 13.20 12.03 7.45
N LYS A 9 11.92 12.15 7.10
CA LYS A 9 10.86 12.68 7.98
C LYS A 9 9.87 11.62 8.40
N VAL A 10 9.30 11.78 9.58
CA VAL A 10 8.11 11.06 10.03
C VAL A 10 7.06 12.07 10.46
N VAL A 11 5.85 11.93 9.93
CA VAL A 11 4.70 12.77 10.25
C VAL A 11 3.77 11.99 11.19
N TYR A 12 3.42 12.63 12.31
CA TYR A 12 2.54 12.05 13.32
C TYR A 12 1.28 12.89 13.42
N ARG A 13 0.13 12.21 13.49
CA ARG A 13 -1.14 12.81 13.88
C ARG A 13 -1.35 12.53 15.35
N GLN A 14 -1.61 13.58 16.13
CA GLN A 14 -2.01 13.45 17.52
C GLN A 14 -3.51 13.76 17.62
N ASP A 15 -4.29 12.77 17.99
CA ASP A 15 -5.69 12.93 18.34
C ASP A 15 -5.83 12.85 19.85
N ASP A 16 -6.66 13.72 20.43
CA ASP A 16 -7.03 13.67 21.84
C ASP A 16 -8.53 13.88 22.01
N ARG A 17 -9.09 13.36 23.10
CA ARG A 17 -10.49 13.57 23.46
C ARG A 17 -10.60 14.88 24.22
N VAL A 18 -11.57 15.69 23.83
CA VAL A 18 -11.96 16.90 24.56
C VAL A 18 -13.31 16.70 25.24
N ASP A 19 -13.67 17.59 26.16
CA ASP A 19 -15.00 17.58 26.77
C ASP A 19 -16.08 17.74 25.69
N VAL A 20 -17.20 17.05 25.83
CA VAL A 20 -18.32 17.11 24.87
C VAL A 20 -18.90 18.52 24.72
N SER A 21 -18.72 19.39 25.72
CA SER A 21 -19.11 20.81 25.65
C SER A 21 -18.12 21.67 24.85
N THR A 22 -16.99 21.13 24.42
CA THR A 22 -15.99 21.88 23.64
C THR A 22 -16.57 22.19 22.26
N PRO A 23 -16.69 23.46 21.87
CA PRO A 23 -17.25 23.81 20.56
C PRO A 23 -16.36 23.31 19.41
N GLY A 24 -16.99 22.81 18.35
CA GLY A 24 -16.32 22.43 17.11
C GLY A 24 -17.21 21.61 16.18
N ASP A 25 -17.11 21.84 14.88
CA ASP A 25 -17.78 21.05 13.85
C ASP A 25 -16.78 20.58 12.78
N GLY A 26 -15.59 20.22 13.24
CA GLY A 26 -14.53 19.79 12.34
C GLY A 26 -14.88 18.54 11.55
N LEU A 27 -14.37 18.48 10.32
CA LEU A 27 -14.59 17.40 9.37
C LEU A 27 -13.25 16.94 8.79
N ASN A 28 -13.10 15.64 8.60
CA ASN A 28 -12.00 15.04 7.83
C ASN A 28 -12.51 14.59 6.45
N ASP A 29 -12.46 15.49 5.47
CA ASP A 29 -12.80 15.18 4.09
C ASP A 29 -11.52 14.94 3.27
N ASN A 30 -10.87 13.81 3.58
CA ASN A 30 -9.54 13.49 3.06
C ASN A 30 -9.47 13.64 1.53
N LEU A 31 -8.46 14.37 1.06
CA LEU A 31 -8.32 14.77 -0.34
C LEU A 31 -8.20 13.60 -1.31
N ILE A 32 -7.70 12.44 -0.85
CA ILE A 32 -7.59 11.22 -1.66
C ILE A 32 -8.93 10.47 -1.70
N PHE A 33 -9.78 10.62 -0.66
CA PHE A 33 -11.01 9.85 -0.47
C PHE A 33 -12.30 10.65 -0.69
N ARG A 34 -12.21 11.84 -1.27
CA ARG A 34 -13.38 12.67 -1.62
C ARG A 34 -13.63 12.67 -3.11
N ALA A 35 -14.88 12.95 -3.49
CA ALA A 35 -15.22 13.09 -4.89
C ALA A 35 -14.48 14.30 -5.49
N THR A 36 -13.91 14.12 -6.67
CA THR A 36 -13.17 15.15 -7.40
C THR A 36 -13.74 15.24 -8.81
N PRO A 37 -13.73 16.43 -9.46
CA PRO A 37 -14.16 16.53 -10.85
C PRO A 37 -13.44 15.51 -11.73
N THR A 38 -14.21 14.70 -12.48
CA THR A 38 -13.68 13.57 -13.26
C THR A 38 -12.56 13.99 -14.21
N GLN A 39 -12.70 15.16 -14.84
CA GLN A 39 -11.68 15.69 -15.74
C GLN A 39 -10.32 15.93 -15.05
N VAL A 40 -10.34 16.33 -13.78
CA VAL A 40 -9.12 16.53 -12.98
C VAL A 40 -8.47 15.19 -12.65
N ILE A 41 -9.27 14.17 -12.30
CA ILE A 41 -8.79 12.81 -12.04
C ILE A 41 -8.09 12.25 -13.29
N ILE A 42 -8.75 12.32 -14.45
CA ILE A 42 -8.19 11.83 -15.71
C ILE A 42 -6.91 12.58 -16.08
N ALA A 43 -6.91 13.91 -15.98
CA ALA A 43 -5.72 14.71 -16.28
C ALA A 43 -4.54 14.40 -15.36
N ALA A 44 -4.80 14.23 -14.06
CA ALA A 44 -3.79 13.85 -13.08
C ALA A 44 -3.25 12.44 -13.38
N ARG A 45 -4.13 11.49 -13.70
CA ARG A 45 -3.73 10.13 -14.07
C ARG A 45 -2.85 10.11 -15.31
N SER A 46 -3.25 10.78 -16.39
CA SER A 46 -2.44 10.85 -17.61
C SER A 46 -1.10 11.55 -17.39
N ALA A 47 -1.00 12.49 -16.45
CA ALA A 47 0.27 13.12 -16.09
C ALA A 47 1.19 12.15 -15.33
N GLU A 48 0.64 11.37 -14.40
CA GLU A 48 1.36 10.32 -13.68
C GLU A 48 1.86 9.22 -14.64
N GLU A 49 1.02 8.74 -15.56
CA GLU A 49 1.39 7.73 -16.57
C GLU A 49 2.56 8.21 -17.45
N ARG A 50 2.52 9.47 -17.94
CA ARG A 50 3.63 10.04 -18.71
C ARG A 50 4.94 10.12 -17.92
N LEU A 51 4.85 10.43 -16.63
CA LEU A 51 6.02 10.45 -15.74
C LEU A 51 6.55 9.03 -15.50
N GLN A 52 5.69 8.04 -15.38
CA GLN A 52 6.10 6.64 -15.24
C GLN A 52 6.80 6.15 -16.51
N GLU A 53 6.23 6.40 -17.68
CA GLU A 53 6.78 5.96 -18.98
C GLU A 53 8.10 6.66 -19.35
N ASN A 54 8.13 8.00 -19.26
CA ASN A 54 9.20 8.81 -19.87
C ASN A 54 9.88 9.79 -18.89
N GLY A 55 9.50 9.78 -17.62
CA GLY A 55 10.08 10.66 -16.61
C GLY A 55 11.49 10.25 -16.21
N THR A 56 12.31 11.24 -15.83
CA THR A 56 13.51 10.97 -15.03
C THR A 56 13.13 10.81 -13.58
N ASP A 57 13.98 10.16 -12.77
CA ASP A 57 13.74 10.07 -11.33
C ASP A 57 13.64 11.43 -10.66
N THR A 58 14.43 12.41 -11.11
CA THR A 58 14.31 13.81 -10.65
C THR A 58 12.93 14.39 -10.92
N ALA A 59 12.36 14.15 -12.11
CA ALA A 59 11.04 14.68 -12.47
C ALA A 59 9.92 13.99 -11.67
N ARG A 60 10.00 12.66 -11.51
CA ARG A 60 9.07 11.88 -10.67
C ARG A 60 9.12 12.33 -9.22
N CYS A 61 10.33 12.50 -8.66
CA CYS A 61 10.53 12.99 -7.30
C CYS A 61 9.96 14.40 -7.10
N ALA A 62 10.22 15.32 -8.05
CA ALA A 62 9.69 16.68 -7.97
C ALA A 62 8.15 16.69 -7.98
N ALA A 63 7.52 15.86 -8.81
CA ALA A 63 6.07 15.72 -8.85
C ALA A 63 5.51 15.14 -7.55
N ALA A 64 6.13 14.10 -7.01
CA ALA A 64 5.77 13.50 -5.73
C ALA A 64 5.87 14.52 -4.57
N LEU A 65 7.00 15.24 -4.46
CA LEU A 65 7.17 16.29 -3.45
C LEU A 65 6.10 17.39 -3.55
N LEU A 66 5.76 17.82 -4.76
CA LEU A 66 4.69 18.79 -4.99
C LEU A 66 3.33 18.26 -4.52
N GLN A 67 3.03 16.98 -4.75
CA GLN A 67 1.80 16.37 -4.28
C GLN A 67 1.75 16.31 -2.74
N ALA A 68 2.84 15.91 -2.08
CA ALA A 68 2.93 15.88 -0.62
C ALA A 68 2.77 17.28 0.01
N ASP A 69 3.45 18.29 -0.53
CA ASP A 69 3.30 19.70 -0.11
C ASP A 69 1.87 20.22 -0.33
N THR A 70 1.22 19.82 -1.44
CA THR A 70 -0.18 20.16 -1.68
C THR A 70 -1.12 19.54 -0.63
N MET A 71 -0.89 18.27 -0.26
CA MET A 71 -1.64 17.62 0.83
C MET A 71 -1.49 18.37 2.14
N GLU A 72 -0.26 18.75 2.50
CA GLU A 72 0.02 19.48 3.74
C GLU A 72 -0.64 20.87 3.74
N ARG A 73 -0.50 21.65 2.65
CA ARG A 73 -1.10 22.99 2.50
C ARG A 73 -2.62 23.00 2.54
N GLN A 74 -3.24 21.90 2.10
CA GLN A 74 -4.68 21.72 2.15
C GLN A 74 -5.13 21.00 3.43
N ALA A 75 -4.28 20.95 4.45
CA ALA A 75 -4.52 20.30 5.74
C ALA A 75 -5.05 18.87 5.59
N TYR A 76 -4.59 18.14 4.58
CA TYR A 76 -5.02 16.78 4.24
C TYR A 76 -6.54 16.61 4.03
N GLY A 77 -7.31 17.70 3.91
CA GLY A 77 -8.77 17.69 3.83
C GLY A 77 -9.50 18.00 5.14
N PHE A 78 -8.79 18.36 6.20
CA PHE A 78 -9.43 18.82 7.44
C PHE A 78 -10.04 20.21 7.30
N THR A 79 -11.21 20.42 7.91
CA THR A 79 -11.86 21.73 8.06
C THR A 79 -12.34 21.90 9.50
N ASN A 80 -12.40 23.14 10.00
CA ASN A 80 -12.78 23.43 11.38
C ASN A 80 -14.30 23.54 11.59
N ASP A 81 -15.05 23.76 10.52
CA ASP A 81 -16.49 24.02 10.48
C ASP A 81 -17.23 23.22 9.39
N GLY A 82 -16.57 22.20 8.82
CA GLY A 82 -17.09 21.44 7.69
C GLY A 82 -16.84 22.10 6.32
N VAL A 83 -16.33 23.33 6.26
CA VAL A 83 -16.15 24.09 5.01
C VAL A 83 -14.72 24.57 4.81
N SER A 84 -14.11 25.17 5.82
CA SER A 84 -12.81 25.85 5.73
C SER A 84 -11.83 25.38 6.80
N PHE A 85 -10.55 25.26 6.43
CA PHE A 85 -9.47 25.07 7.38
C PHE A 85 -9.01 26.42 7.92
N THR A 86 -9.06 26.61 9.25
CA THR A 86 -8.60 27.82 9.94
C THR A 86 -7.40 27.56 10.85
N GLY A 87 -7.10 26.29 11.16
CA GLY A 87 -5.90 25.90 11.90
C GLY A 87 -6.11 24.65 12.77
N TYR A 88 -5.01 24.15 13.34
CA TYR A 88 -5.05 23.10 14.35
C TYR A 88 -5.14 23.69 15.78
N PRO A 89 -5.77 22.99 16.74
CA PRO A 89 -6.44 21.70 16.59
C PRO A 89 -7.79 21.83 15.89
N VAL A 90 -8.14 20.80 15.11
CA VAL A 90 -9.47 20.67 14.51
C VAL A 90 -10.35 19.90 15.49
N VAL A 91 -11.32 20.58 16.09
CA VAL A 91 -12.24 20.01 17.07
C VAL A 91 -13.55 19.66 16.38
N GLY A 92 -14.04 18.45 16.56
CA GLY A 92 -15.30 17.99 16.00
C GLY A 92 -15.71 16.63 16.55
N TYR A 93 -16.91 16.20 16.21
CA TYR A 93 -17.40 14.89 16.64
C TYR A 93 -16.56 13.75 16.08
N GLN A 94 -16.35 12.70 16.88
CA GLN A 94 -15.51 11.57 16.52
C GLN A 94 -15.88 10.95 15.17
N HIS A 95 -17.18 10.82 14.87
CA HIS A 95 -17.65 10.27 13.59
C HIS A 95 -17.28 11.12 12.37
N ARG A 96 -17.08 12.44 12.53
CA ARG A 96 -16.68 13.38 11.45
C ARG A 96 -15.16 13.49 11.32
N ILE A 97 -14.44 13.38 12.43
CA ILE A 97 -12.97 13.51 12.49
C ILE A 97 -12.24 12.20 12.16
N GLN A 98 -12.88 11.05 12.41
CA GLN A 98 -12.28 9.73 12.19
C GLN A 98 -12.76 9.05 10.90
N ALA A 99 -13.95 9.38 10.38
CA ALA A 99 -14.30 9.04 9.01
C ALA A 99 -13.39 9.83 8.04
N SER A 100 -13.02 9.22 6.92
CA SER A 100 -12.08 9.82 5.97
C SER A 100 -12.72 9.88 4.58
N GLY A 101 -13.17 11.07 4.19
CA GLY A 101 -13.65 11.35 2.84
C GLY A 101 -15.15 11.16 2.63
N THR A 102 -15.70 11.94 1.71
CA THR A 102 -17.13 12.02 1.38
C THR A 102 -17.49 11.34 0.06
N CYS A 103 -16.56 10.60 -0.56
CA CYS A 103 -16.79 10.17 -1.94
C CYS A 103 -18.00 9.23 -2.12
N ILE A 104 -18.25 8.33 -1.17
CA ILE A 104 -19.40 7.42 -1.24
C ILE A 104 -20.74 8.16 -1.13
N ASP A 105 -20.74 9.35 -0.54
CA ASP A 105 -21.92 10.20 -0.37
C ASP A 105 -22.07 11.21 -1.52
N SER A 106 -21.21 11.13 -2.54
CA SER A 106 -21.25 12.04 -3.68
C SER A 106 -22.53 11.88 -4.50
N PRO A 107 -23.09 12.97 -5.06
CA PRO A 107 -24.32 12.90 -5.83
C PRO A 107 -24.11 12.13 -7.13
N GLU A 108 -25.12 11.36 -7.55
CA GLU A 108 -25.18 10.77 -8.89
C GLU A 108 -25.36 11.88 -9.94
N ASP A 109 -24.23 12.44 -10.38
CA ASP A 109 -24.16 13.62 -11.26
C ASP A 109 -23.76 13.28 -12.70
N SER A 110 -23.96 12.01 -13.09
CA SER A 110 -23.52 11.45 -14.37
C SER A 110 -22.00 11.52 -14.56
N LEU A 111 -21.23 11.18 -13.51
CA LEU A 111 -19.76 11.16 -13.49
C LEU A 111 -19.12 12.53 -13.78
N ARG A 112 -19.78 13.63 -13.42
CA ARG A 112 -19.11 14.95 -13.41
C ARG A 112 -18.09 15.01 -12.28
N SER A 113 -18.40 14.39 -11.15
CA SER A 113 -17.46 14.07 -10.08
C SER A 113 -17.42 12.56 -9.83
N ALA A 114 -16.29 12.07 -9.33
CA ALA A 114 -16.09 10.65 -9.07
C ALA A 114 -15.05 10.43 -7.97
N CYS A 115 -15.01 9.21 -7.42
CA CYS A 115 -13.85 8.77 -6.65
C CYS A 115 -12.67 8.56 -7.59
N ALA A 116 -11.45 8.79 -7.09
CA ALA A 116 -10.25 8.63 -7.90
C ALA A 116 -10.10 7.22 -8.49
N TRP A 117 -10.66 6.20 -7.83
CA TRP A 117 -10.64 4.79 -8.22
C TRP A 117 -11.97 4.29 -8.82
N ASP A 118 -12.89 5.18 -9.22
CA ASP A 118 -14.14 4.74 -9.84
C ASP A 118 -13.86 3.97 -11.14
N PRO A 119 -14.32 2.71 -11.29
CA PRO A 119 -13.94 1.84 -12.40
C PRO A 119 -14.53 2.30 -13.74
N ARG A 120 -15.46 3.25 -13.74
CA ARG A 120 -16.12 3.76 -14.96
C ARG A 120 -15.28 4.84 -15.67
N ILE A 121 -14.20 5.31 -15.05
CA ILE A 121 -13.32 6.35 -15.58
C ILE A 121 -11.86 5.86 -15.62
N PRO A 122 -11.01 6.37 -16.52
CA PRO A 122 -9.58 6.06 -16.53
C PRO A 122 -8.86 6.84 -15.42
N GLY A 123 -9.19 6.52 -14.17
CA GLY A 123 -8.70 7.19 -12.97
C GLY A 123 -7.44 6.55 -12.36
N ALA A 124 -7.21 6.84 -11.09
CA ALA A 124 -6.09 6.32 -10.34
C ALA A 124 -6.22 4.81 -10.13
N ARG A 125 -5.15 4.08 -10.43
CA ARG A 125 -4.97 2.67 -10.09
C ARG A 125 -3.66 2.53 -9.32
N ALA A 126 -3.76 1.90 -8.16
CA ALA A 126 -2.64 1.71 -7.25
C ALA A 126 -2.71 0.32 -6.64
N ASP A 127 -1.55 -0.26 -6.42
CA ASP A 127 -1.41 -1.44 -5.57
C ASP A 127 -1.14 -0.99 -4.15
N ASN A 128 -1.71 -1.70 -3.19
CA ASN A 128 -1.49 -1.45 -1.79
C ASN A 128 -0.97 -2.71 -1.11
N SER A 129 0.29 -2.66 -0.70
CA SER A 129 0.93 -3.72 0.06
C SER A 129 0.85 -3.39 1.54
N GLY A 130 0.57 -4.41 2.34
CA GLY A 130 0.37 -4.28 3.77
C GLY A 130 0.91 -5.49 4.49
N PHE A 131 1.83 -5.29 5.42
CA PHE A 131 2.41 -6.37 6.22
C PHE A 131 2.65 -5.92 7.66
N SER A 132 2.79 -6.88 8.57
CA SER A 132 3.02 -6.62 10.00
C SER A 132 4.27 -7.32 10.49
N VAL A 133 5.20 -6.53 11.00
CA VAL A 133 6.47 -7.00 11.58
C VAL A 133 6.34 -7.00 13.10
N ALA A 134 6.70 -8.11 13.75
CA ALA A 134 6.73 -8.17 15.22
C ALA A 134 7.62 -7.06 15.80
N LEU A 135 7.21 -6.42 16.89
CA LEU A 135 7.96 -5.30 17.47
C LEU A 135 9.38 -5.67 17.87
N SER A 136 9.61 -6.91 18.28
CA SER A 136 10.93 -7.49 18.57
C SER A 136 11.89 -7.43 17.38
N LYS A 137 11.36 -7.41 16.15
CA LYS A 137 12.13 -7.40 14.89
C LYS A 137 12.10 -6.05 14.18
N ALA A 138 11.18 -5.16 14.55
CA ALA A 138 10.96 -3.88 13.87
C ALA A 138 12.23 -3.03 13.75
N PRO A 139 13.07 -2.83 14.80
CA PRO A 139 14.27 -2.00 14.67
C PRO A 139 15.25 -2.50 13.59
N ALA A 140 15.45 -3.82 13.50
CA ALA A 140 16.32 -4.41 12.49
C ALA A 140 15.74 -4.26 11.07
N PHE A 141 14.43 -4.46 10.93
CA PHE A 141 13.73 -4.24 9.66
C PHE A 141 13.82 -2.79 9.19
N ILE A 142 13.56 -1.81 10.07
CA ILE A 142 13.72 -0.39 9.75
C ILE A 142 15.17 -0.09 9.34
N ALA A 143 16.16 -0.64 10.04
CA ALA A 143 17.56 -0.41 9.72
C ALA A 143 17.93 -0.93 8.32
N ASP A 144 17.41 -2.08 7.89
CA ASP A 144 17.65 -2.57 6.52
C ASP A 144 16.93 -1.73 5.47
N MET A 145 15.69 -1.28 5.73
CA MET A 145 15.01 -0.34 4.83
C MET A 145 15.76 0.99 4.71
N GLN A 146 16.33 1.48 5.81
CA GLN A 146 17.19 2.67 5.81
C GLN A 146 18.45 2.44 4.96
N ARG A 147 19.10 1.27 5.07
CA ARG A 147 20.23 0.92 4.18
C ARG A 147 19.82 0.88 2.72
N LEU A 148 18.64 0.31 2.40
CA LEU A 148 18.14 0.27 1.02
C LEU A 148 17.90 1.68 0.48
N ARG A 149 17.33 2.58 1.30
CA ARG A 149 17.20 4.00 0.97
C ARG A 149 18.55 4.68 0.77
N ASP A 150 19.53 4.40 1.61
CA ASP A 150 20.83 5.07 1.58
C ASP A 150 21.66 4.72 0.32
N LEU A 151 21.30 3.67 -0.41
CA LEU A 151 21.89 3.36 -1.72
C LEU A 151 21.48 4.38 -2.79
N ASN A 152 20.21 4.77 -2.81
CA ASN A 152 19.68 5.81 -3.70
C ASN A 152 18.36 6.35 -3.13
N PRO A 153 18.34 7.50 -2.44
CA PRO A 153 17.13 8.03 -1.83
C PRO A 153 16.00 8.35 -2.82
N ASP A 154 16.33 8.67 -4.07
CA ASP A 154 15.34 9.08 -5.08
C ASP A 154 14.39 7.93 -5.44
N VAL A 155 14.86 6.67 -5.40
CA VAL A 155 14.01 5.51 -5.71
C VAL A 155 12.85 5.35 -4.72
N PHE A 156 13.00 5.83 -3.48
CA PHE A 156 11.93 5.81 -2.49
C PHE A 156 10.87 6.90 -2.71
N CYS A 157 11.20 7.97 -3.43
CA CYS A 157 10.24 9.00 -3.80
C CYS A 157 9.53 8.65 -5.11
N VAL A 158 10.22 7.95 -6.02
CA VAL A 158 9.62 7.39 -7.24
C VAL A 158 8.72 6.19 -6.95
N GLY A 159 9.23 5.27 -6.13
CA GLY A 159 8.62 3.96 -5.91
C GLY A 159 7.61 3.91 -4.78
N ILE A 160 7.34 5.00 -4.06
CA ILE A 160 6.34 5.04 -2.97
C ILE A 160 5.48 6.29 -3.14
N ASP A 161 4.16 6.15 -3.04
CA ASP A 161 3.25 7.28 -3.10
C ASP A 161 3.48 8.26 -1.94
N SER A 162 4.17 9.35 -2.23
CA SER A 162 4.52 10.41 -1.29
C SER A 162 3.33 11.10 -0.59
N ARG A 163 2.12 11.03 -1.16
CA ARG A 163 0.90 11.59 -0.52
C ARG A 163 0.54 10.82 0.74
N THR A 164 0.86 9.52 0.76
CA THR A 164 0.56 8.62 1.88
C THR A 164 1.83 8.15 2.60
N GLY A 165 2.99 8.20 1.96
CA GLY A 165 4.23 7.64 2.47
C GLY A 165 4.11 6.15 2.81
N MET A 166 5.01 5.66 3.66
CA MET A 166 4.86 4.37 4.32
C MET A 166 4.02 4.59 5.58
N SER A 167 2.76 4.15 5.55
CA SER A 167 1.85 4.32 6.69
C SER A 167 2.14 3.27 7.74
N MET A 168 2.46 3.70 8.96
CA MET A 168 2.85 2.83 10.06
C MET A 168 1.88 2.94 11.23
N ARG A 169 1.48 1.78 11.76
CA ARG A 169 0.50 1.65 12.86
C ARG A 169 0.94 0.58 13.84
N TYR A 170 0.90 0.88 15.13
CA TYR A 170 1.12 -0.13 16.18
C TYR A 170 -0.15 -0.94 16.39
N ILE A 171 0.00 -2.26 16.45
CA ILE A 171 -1.10 -3.20 16.62
C ILE A 171 -0.78 -4.13 17.79
N LYS A 172 -1.73 -4.27 18.71
CA LYS A 172 -1.63 -5.22 19.83
C LYS A 172 -1.81 -6.65 19.37
N ALA A 173 -1.17 -7.58 20.07
CA ALA A 173 -1.42 -9.00 19.94
C ALA A 173 -2.93 -9.31 20.05
N SER A 174 -3.39 -10.29 19.30
CA SER A 174 -4.78 -10.71 19.23
C SER A 174 -4.90 -12.21 19.47
N SER A 175 -5.96 -12.61 20.17
CA SER A 175 -6.29 -14.00 20.40
C SER A 175 -6.95 -14.69 19.19
N ALA A 176 -7.37 -13.91 18.18
CA ALA A 176 -8.01 -14.42 16.96
C ALA A 176 -7.09 -15.41 16.22
N TYR A 177 -7.68 -16.41 15.57
CA TYR A 177 -6.92 -17.52 14.98
C TYR A 177 -5.99 -17.09 13.84
N LEU A 178 -6.48 -16.24 12.93
CA LEU A 178 -5.67 -15.56 11.91
C LEU A 178 -5.22 -14.16 12.36
N GLY A 179 -5.14 -13.96 13.68
CA GLY A 179 -4.67 -12.72 14.31
C GLY A 179 -3.16 -12.71 14.50
N LYS A 180 -2.63 -11.50 14.74
CA LYS A 180 -1.22 -11.28 15.08
C LYS A 180 -0.97 -11.77 16.51
N GLN A 181 -0.06 -12.74 16.70
CA GLN A 181 0.19 -13.34 18.03
C GLN A 181 1.07 -12.47 18.93
N GLU A 182 1.76 -11.48 18.37
CA GLU A 182 2.62 -10.55 19.10
C GLU A 182 2.25 -9.10 18.75
N ASP A 183 2.60 -8.17 19.65
CA ASP A 183 2.57 -6.76 19.35
C ASP A 183 3.45 -6.49 18.12
N SER A 184 2.92 -5.73 17.16
CA SER A 184 3.53 -5.55 15.85
C SER A 184 3.38 -4.12 15.35
N ILE A 185 4.20 -3.77 14.37
CA ILE A 185 4.02 -2.59 13.54
C ILE A 185 3.48 -3.05 12.19
N ALA A 186 2.28 -2.59 11.84
CA ALA A 186 1.74 -2.72 10.50
C ALA A 186 2.25 -1.57 9.65
N ILE A 187 2.64 -1.90 8.42
CA ILE A 187 3.19 -1.00 7.44
C ILE A 187 2.40 -1.19 6.15
N ASP A 188 1.89 -0.09 5.61
CA ASP A 188 1.17 -0.05 4.35
C ASP A 188 1.92 0.86 3.37
N ILE A 189 2.04 0.40 2.12
CA ILE A 189 2.75 1.09 1.06
C ILE A 189 1.84 1.12 -0.17
N ASN A 190 1.66 2.31 -0.75
CA ASN A 190 0.94 2.48 -2.01
C ASN A 190 1.93 2.63 -3.16
N TYR A 191 1.67 1.89 -4.24
CA TYR A 191 2.45 1.88 -5.45
C TYR A 191 1.58 2.29 -6.63
N TYR A 192 2.15 3.05 -7.57
CA TYR A 192 1.54 3.24 -8.88
C TYR A 192 1.33 1.88 -9.56
N ARG A 193 0.15 1.66 -10.16
CA ARG A 193 -0.12 0.50 -11.03
C ARG A 193 -0.61 0.96 -12.39
N SER A 194 -0.04 0.40 -13.46
CA SER A 194 -0.50 0.65 -14.84
C SER A 194 -1.89 0.04 -15.08
N ASN A 195 -2.65 0.60 -16.01
CA ASN A 195 -3.87 -0.04 -16.50
C ASN A 195 -3.60 -1.15 -17.51
N ILE A 196 -2.36 -1.27 -17.98
CA ILE A 196 -1.91 -2.29 -18.93
C ILE A 196 -1.19 -3.38 -18.14
N ASP A 197 -1.67 -4.61 -18.27
CA ASP A 197 -1.06 -5.79 -17.65
C ASP A 197 0.33 -6.04 -18.25
N GLY A 198 1.25 -6.54 -17.42
CA GLY A 198 2.66 -6.75 -17.71
C GLY A 198 3.50 -5.47 -17.76
N THR A 199 2.92 -4.30 -17.50
CA THR A 199 3.66 -3.03 -17.53
C THR A 199 4.33 -2.76 -16.18
N PRO A 200 5.68 -2.73 -16.12
CA PRO A 200 6.42 -2.42 -14.90
C PRO A 200 6.23 -0.96 -14.50
N ARG A 201 6.34 -0.69 -13.20
CA ARG A 201 6.48 0.66 -12.65
C ARG A 201 7.96 1.00 -12.45
N ALA A 202 8.31 2.28 -12.48
CA ALA A 202 9.67 2.71 -12.19
C ALA A 202 10.10 2.25 -10.78
N HIS A 203 11.31 1.72 -10.66
CA HIS A 203 11.86 1.17 -9.41
C HIS A 203 10.93 0.13 -8.75
N THR A 204 10.35 -0.77 -9.55
CA THR A 204 9.52 -1.87 -9.01
C THR A 204 10.31 -2.75 -8.05
N ASP A 205 11.59 -2.95 -8.34
CA ASP A 205 12.53 -3.72 -7.55
C ASP A 205 12.61 -3.31 -6.07
N VAL A 206 12.49 -2.01 -5.78
CA VAL A 206 12.52 -1.49 -4.41
C VAL A 206 11.33 -1.98 -3.60
N GLY A 207 10.13 -1.95 -4.19
CA GLY A 207 8.92 -2.42 -3.50
C GLY A 207 8.97 -3.93 -3.29
N ASP A 208 9.33 -4.67 -4.34
CA ASP A 208 9.50 -6.12 -4.27
C ASP A 208 10.52 -6.50 -3.20
N GLU A 209 11.68 -5.83 -3.14
CA GLU A 209 12.70 -6.12 -2.13
C GLU A 209 12.20 -5.84 -0.71
N ILE A 210 11.47 -4.73 -0.49
CA ILE A 210 10.89 -4.39 0.82
C ILE A 210 9.92 -5.47 1.27
N GLU A 211 9.01 -5.90 0.39
CA GLU A 211 8.01 -6.92 0.70
C GLU A 211 8.66 -8.27 1.00
N GLN A 212 9.57 -8.73 0.14
CA GLN A 212 10.27 -10.00 0.30
C GLN A 212 11.14 -10.00 1.56
N MET A 213 11.79 -8.87 1.88
CA MET A 213 12.54 -8.67 3.11
C MET A 213 11.60 -8.75 4.33
N ALA A 214 10.48 -8.05 4.32
CA ALA A 214 9.53 -8.11 5.42
C ALA A 214 8.99 -9.55 5.62
N LEU A 215 8.45 -10.15 4.55
CA LEU A 215 7.73 -11.41 4.61
C LEU A 215 8.64 -12.62 4.87
N TRP A 216 9.84 -12.66 4.28
CA TRP A 216 10.70 -13.85 4.38
C TRP A 216 11.92 -13.68 5.28
N LYS A 217 12.57 -12.52 5.30
CA LYS A 217 13.69 -12.29 6.23
C LYS A 217 13.18 -12.06 7.65
N TYR A 218 12.13 -11.26 7.82
CA TYR A 218 11.60 -10.91 9.14
C TYR A 218 10.39 -11.72 9.57
N GLY A 219 9.84 -12.55 8.67
CA GLY A 219 8.67 -13.38 8.97
C GLY A 219 7.42 -12.54 9.22
N ALA A 220 7.28 -11.41 8.53
CA ALA A 220 6.10 -10.57 8.62
C ALA A 220 4.85 -11.32 8.15
N LEU A 221 3.71 -10.92 8.69
CA LEU A 221 2.39 -11.42 8.30
C LEU A 221 1.79 -10.48 7.25
N PRO A 222 1.35 -10.99 6.08
CA PRO A 222 0.65 -10.16 5.11
C PRO A 222 -0.73 -9.75 5.67
N HIS A 223 -1.20 -8.59 5.23
CA HIS A 223 -2.56 -8.13 5.49
C HIS A 223 -3.52 -8.80 4.49
N TRP A 224 -4.47 -9.59 4.98
CA TRP A 224 -5.38 -10.40 4.16
C TRP A 224 -6.21 -9.65 3.11
N GLY A 225 -6.55 -8.37 3.36
CA GLY A 225 -7.30 -7.53 2.40
C GLY A 225 -6.44 -6.64 1.50
N LYS A 226 -5.15 -6.94 1.36
CA LYS A 226 -4.12 -6.15 0.64
C LYS A 226 -3.13 -7.13 -0.02
N ASN A 227 -2.11 -6.59 -0.69
CA ASN A 227 -1.02 -7.34 -1.33
C ASN A 227 -1.45 -8.14 -2.57
N HIS A 228 -0.46 -8.68 -3.27
CA HIS A 228 -0.64 -9.60 -4.40
C HIS A 228 -0.59 -11.08 -3.97
N ASP A 229 -1.03 -11.97 -4.85
CA ASP A 229 -1.20 -13.40 -4.58
C ASP A 229 0.07 -14.08 -4.04
N ILE A 230 1.25 -13.74 -4.59
CA ILE A 230 2.50 -14.36 -4.16
C ILE A 230 2.83 -14.12 -2.68
N THR A 231 2.32 -13.03 -2.10
CA THR A 231 2.57 -12.70 -0.69
C THR A 231 1.87 -13.68 0.27
N PHE A 232 0.84 -14.38 -0.22
CA PHE A 232 0.09 -15.39 0.52
C PHE A 232 0.65 -16.81 0.37
N ASP A 233 1.64 -17.03 -0.50
CA ASP A 233 2.28 -18.34 -0.64
C ASP A 233 2.92 -18.77 0.69
N GLY A 234 2.40 -19.88 1.23
CA GLY A 234 2.79 -20.39 2.55
C GLY A 234 2.45 -19.48 3.74
N ALA A 235 1.70 -18.39 3.56
CA ALA A 235 1.44 -17.41 4.63
C ALA A 235 0.67 -18.01 5.81
N ILE A 236 -0.25 -18.95 5.54
CA ILE A 236 -1.05 -19.62 6.57
C ILE A 236 -0.19 -20.34 7.62
N SER A 237 0.97 -20.86 7.22
CA SER A 237 1.90 -21.58 8.11
C SER A 237 2.52 -20.68 9.19
N LYS A 238 2.46 -19.35 9.00
CA LYS A 238 2.95 -18.36 9.96
C LYS A 238 1.96 -18.13 11.12
N TYR A 239 0.73 -18.63 11.02
CA TYR A 239 -0.30 -18.49 12.05
C TYR A 239 -0.35 -19.75 12.92
N SER A 240 0.02 -19.61 14.19
CA SER A 240 0.08 -20.75 15.13
C SER A 240 -1.27 -21.41 15.42
N LYS A 241 -2.38 -20.73 15.10
CA LYS A 241 -3.76 -21.21 15.29
C LYS A 241 -4.49 -21.47 13.97
N ALA A 242 -3.75 -21.65 12.88
CA ALA A 242 -4.33 -21.91 11.57
C ALA A 242 -5.19 -23.19 11.55
N HIS A 243 -4.76 -24.24 12.26
CA HIS A 243 -5.50 -25.50 12.34
C HIS A 243 -6.86 -25.32 13.03
N GLU A 244 -6.93 -24.55 14.11
CA GLU A 244 -8.17 -24.23 14.81
C GLU A 244 -9.11 -23.39 13.95
N PHE A 245 -8.56 -22.50 13.12
CA PHE A 245 -9.35 -21.78 12.11
C PHE A 245 -9.96 -22.74 11.09
N LEU A 246 -9.17 -23.65 10.52
CA LEU A 246 -9.66 -24.64 9.56
C LEU A 246 -10.70 -25.57 10.18
N ALA A 247 -10.50 -26.03 11.42
CA ALA A 247 -11.47 -26.85 12.12
C ALA A 247 -12.81 -26.12 12.36
N VAL A 248 -12.79 -24.81 12.63
CA VAL A 248 -14.01 -24.00 12.71
C VAL A 248 -14.64 -23.81 11.33
N LYS A 249 -13.84 -23.52 10.29
CA LYS A 249 -14.33 -23.43 8.91
C LYS A 249 -15.07 -24.71 8.51
N ASP A 250 -14.45 -25.87 8.67
CA ASP A 250 -15.02 -27.17 8.25
C ASP A 250 -16.30 -27.52 9.04
N ARG A 251 -16.38 -27.09 10.31
CA ARG A 251 -17.57 -27.30 11.14
C ARG A 251 -18.77 -26.47 10.67
N TYR A 252 -18.54 -25.22 10.28
CA TYR A 252 -19.61 -24.27 9.94
C TYR A 252 -19.90 -24.20 8.44
N ASP A 253 -18.99 -24.69 7.60
CA ASP A 253 -19.10 -24.73 6.14
C ASP A 253 -18.59 -26.08 5.59
N PRO A 254 -19.22 -27.21 5.97
CA PRO A 254 -18.75 -28.55 5.58
C PRO A 254 -18.83 -28.81 4.07
N ASP A 255 -19.74 -28.12 3.39
CA ASP A 255 -19.93 -28.23 1.93
C ASP A 255 -19.07 -27.23 1.15
N GLY A 256 -18.32 -26.35 1.84
CA GLY A 256 -17.44 -25.36 1.21
C GLY A 256 -18.18 -24.27 0.42
N ILE A 257 -19.39 -23.89 0.83
CA ILE A 257 -20.21 -22.86 0.19
C ILE A 257 -19.49 -21.50 0.17
N PHE A 258 -18.67 -21.22 1.19
CA PHE A 258 -17.88 -19.99 1.29
C PHE A 258 -16.42 -20.17 0.85
N SER A 259 -16.04 -21.34 0.35
CA SER A 259 -14.73 -21.59 -0.24
C SER A 259 -14.69 -21.18 -1.72
N SER A 260 -13.51 -20.80 -2.16
CA SER A 260 -13.14 -20.60 -3.56
C SER A 260 -11.77 -21.22 -3.82
N GLU A 261 -11.41 -21.38 -5.10
CA GLU A 261 -10.06 -21.82 -5.48
C GLU A 261 -8.98 -20.97 -4.80
N TRP A 262 -9.14 -19.64 -4.82
CA TRP A 262 -8.20 -18.73 -4.18
C TRP A 262 -8.15 -18.90 -2.67
N SER A 263 -9.30 -19.02 -1.98
CA SER A 263 -9.30 -19.20 -0.52
C SER A 263 -8.59 -20.50 -0.11
N ASP A 264 -8.80 -21.56 -0.88
CA ASP A 264 -8.20 -22.87 -0.59
C ASP A 264 -6.67 -22.84 -0.82
N GLN A 265 -6.21 -22.09 -1.83
CA GLN A 265 -4.79 -21.85 -2.08
C GLN A 265 -4.13 -21.10 -0.93
N VAL A 266 -4.67 -19.93 -0.53
CA VAL A 266 -4.05 -19.09 0.51
C VAL A 266 -4.16 -19.69 1.92
N LEU A 267 -5.15 -20.56 2.15
CA LEU A 267 -5.30 -21.33 3.39
C LEU A 267 -4.51 -22.65 3.39
N GLY A 268 -3.78 -22.96 2.31
CA GLY A 268 -2.96 -24.17 2.22
C GLY A 268 -3.77 -25.47 2.21
N ILE A 269 -5.02 -25.40 1.77
CA ILE A 269 -5.91 -26.56 1.64
C ILE A 269 -5.62 -27.29 0.32
N ASN A 270 -5.60 -26.55 -0.79
CA ASN A 270 -5.35 -27.10 -2.11
C ASN A 270 -4.82 -26.03 -3.07
N GLY A 271 -3.89 -26.42 -3.95
CA GLY A 271 -3.25 -25.53 -4.92
C GLY A 271 -2.17 -24.62 -4.31
N SER A 272 -1.74 -23.62 -5.08
CA SER A 272 -0.81 -22.57 -4.65
C SER A 272 -1.23 -21.24 -5.27
N PRO A 273 -1.10 -20.11 -4.55
CA PRO A 273 -1.33 -18.79 -5.11
C PRO A 273 -0.20 -18.32 -6.04
N ASN A 274 0.89 -19.08 -6.15
CA ASN A 274 2.02 -18.78 -7.03
C ASN A 274 1.72 -19.23 -8.47
N VAL A 275 1.58 -18.27 -9.39
CA VAL A 275 1.26 -18.52 -10.80
C VAL A 275 2.45 -18.13 -11.69
N ILE A 276 3.11 -19.12 -12.26
CA ILE A 276 4.27 -18.92 -13.16
C ILE A 276 3.79 -18.74 -14.60
N LYS A 277 4.08 -17.56 -15.17
CA LYS A 277 3.85 -17.21 -16.58
C LYS A 277 4.71 -15.99 -16.95
N GLU A 278 4.73 -15.63 -18.23
CA GLU A 278 5.33 -14.35 -18.66
C GLU A 278 4.76 -13.19 -17.85
N HIS A 279 5.64 -12.25 -17.47
CA HIS A 279 5.32 -11.07 -16.64
C HIS A 279 4.73 -11.36 -15.25
N CYS A 280 4.77 -12.60 -14.75
CA CYS A 280 4.12 -12.94 -13.47
C CYS A 280 4.65 -12.14 -12.27
N ALA A 281 5.92 -11.73 -12.28
CA ALA A 281 6.49 -10.97 -11.17
C ALA A 281 6.05 -9.50 -11.20
N ILE A 282 5.87 -8.93 -12.40
CA ILE A 282 5.30 -7.58 -12.56
C ILE A 282 3.85 -7.51 -12.05
N GLU A 283 3.11 -8.60 -12.20
CA GLU A 283 1.72 -8.72 -11.72
C GLU A 283 1.61 -9.19 -10.26
N GLY A 284 2.72 -9.43 -9.57
CA GLY A 284 2.72 -9.92 -8.19
C GLY A 284 2.18 -11.35 -8.02
N LEU A 285 2.18 -12.13 -9.10
CA LEU A 285 1.70 -13.51 -9.12
C LEU A 285 2.81 -14.52 -8.78
N CYS A 286 4.07 -14.13 -8.96
CA CYS A 286 5.23 -14.98 -8.70
C CYS A 286 6.43 -14.17 -8.20
N VAL A 287 7.39 -14.87 -7.62
CA VAL A 287 8.75 -14.35 -7.43
C VAL A 287 9.54 -14.63 -8.70
N CYS A 288 10.26 -13.63 -9.22
CA CYS A 288 10.99 -13.85 -10.47
C CYS A 288 12.08 -14.92 -10.30
N SER A 289 12.17 -15.84 -11.25
CA SER A 289 13.26 -16.81 -11.38
C SER A 289 13.91 -16.72 -12.76
N GLU A 290 13.16 -16.25 -13.76
CA GLU A 290 13.58 -16.06 -15.14
C GLU A 290 13.36 -14.61 -15.54
N ASP A 291 14.14 -14.13 -16.51
CA ASP A 291 14.01 -12.75 -17.01
C ASP A 291 12.64 -12.52 -17.67
N SER A 292 12.01 -13.55 -18.26
CA SER A 292 10.66 -13.54 -18.83
C SER A 292 9.56 -13.14 -17.82
N HIS A 293 9.80 -13.30 -16.52
CA HIS A 293 8.84 -12.91 -15.49
C HIS A 293 8.81 -11.38 -15.28
N CYS A 294 9.81 -10.65 -15.79
CA CYS A 294 10.10 -9.26 -15.44
C CYS A 294 9.90 -8.23 -16.56
N ALA A 295 9.40 -8.59 -17.75
CA ALA A 295 9.33 -7.70 -18.93
C ALA A 295 10.72 -7.37 -19.53
N PRO A 296 11.47 -8.38 -19.99
CA PRO A 296 12.82 -8.20 -20.55
C PRO A 296 12.83 -7.34 -21.82
N GLU A 297 11.74 -7.34 -22.59
CA GLU A 297 11.53 -6.50 -23.76
C GLU A 297 11.48 -5.00 -23.42
N GLN A 298 11.20 -4.66 -22.16
CA GLN A 298 11.24 -3.30 -21.62
C GLN A 298 12.53 -3.02 -20.82
N GLY A 299 13.48 -3.96 -20.85
CA GLY A 299 14.78 -3.84 -20.18
C GLY A 299 14.78 -4.21 -18.70
N TYR A 300 13.71 -4.83 -18.18
CA TYR A 300 13.62 -5.29 -16.80
C TYR A 300 13.96 -6.78 -16.71
N LEU A 301 14.89 -7.13 -15.83
CA LEU A 301 15.42 -8.47 -15.72
C LEU A 301 15.35 -8.96 -14.27
N CYS A 302 15.33 -10.27 -14.08
CA CYS A 302 15.24 -10.86 -12.74
C CYS A 302 16.60 -10.81 -12.05
N ARG A 303 16.73 -10.01 -10.99
CA ARG A 303 17.99 -9.78 -10.29
C ARG A 303 17.85 -10.04 -8.79
N PRO A 304 18.96 -10.28 -8.07
CA PRO A 304 18.93 -10.30 -6.61
C PRO A 304 18.40 -8.97 -6.04
N GLY A 305 18.01 -8.93 -4.77
CA GLY A 305 17.86 -7.65 -4.06
C GLY A 305 19.22 -6.97 -3.80
N LYS A 306 19.20 -5.67 -3.54
CA LYS A 306 20.39 -4.84 -3.27
C LYS A 306 20.89 -4.96 -1.82
N VAL A 307 19.98 -5.01 -0.84
CA VAL A 307 20.29 -5.19 0.59
C VAL A 307 19.92 -6.60 1.06
N TYR A 308 18.72 -7.07 0.73
CA TYR A 308 18.31 -8.46 0.95
C TYR A 308 18.58 -9.28 -0.31
N THR A 309 19.83 -9.71 -0.48
CA THR A 309 20.29 -10.40 -1.70
C THR A 309 19.64 -11.76 -1.98
N LYS A 310 18.86 -12.31 -1.05
CA LYS A 310 18.02 -13.50 -1.30
C LYS A 310 16.69 -13.15 -1.97
N ALA A 311 16.27 -11.88 -1.95
CA ALA A 311 15.14 -11.43 -2.75
C ALA A 311 15.46 -11.59 -4.24
N ARG A 312 14.41 -11.75 -5.03
CA ARG A 312 14.46 -11.78 -6.48
C ARG A 312 13.47 -10.77 -7.02
N VAL A 313 13.98 -9.77 -7.70
CA VAL A 313 13.26 -8.54 -8.03
C VAL A 313 13.41 -8.22 -9.51
N CYS A 314 12.42 -7.52 -10.08
CA CYS A 314 12.48 -7.08 -11.47
C CYS A 314 13.15 -5.71 -11.54
N SER A 315 14.44 -5.67 -11.88
CA SER A 315 15.21 -4.43 -11.97
C SER A 315 15.47 -4.04 -13.41
N LEU A 316 15.39 -2.74 -13.70
CA LEU A 316 15.80 -2.19 -14.99
C LEU A 316 17.32 -2.32 -15.13
N VAL A 317 17.81 -2.74 -16.30
CA VAL A 317 19.25 -2.98 -16.57
C VAL A 317 20.16 -1.79 -16.24
N LYS A 318 19.65 -0.56 -16.31
CA LYS A 318 20.42 0.66 -16.01
C LYS A 318 20.65 0.89 -14.51
N ASP A 319 19.90 0.21 -13.65
CA ASP A 319 19.85 0.45 -12.20
C ASP A 319 20.66 -0.56 -11.38
N TYR A 320 21.41 -1.44 -12.05
CA TYR A 320 22.19 -2.55 -11.51
C TYR A 320 23.65 -2.49 -12.00
#